data_AF-A0A0F9PHD1-F1
#
_entry.id   AF-A0A0F9PHD1-F1
#
_cell.length_a   1.000
_cell.length_b   1.000
_cell.length_c   1.000
_cell.angle_alpha   90.00
_cell.angle_beta   90.00
_cell.angle_gamma   90.00
#
_symmetry.space_group_name_H-M   'P 1'
#
loop_
_entity.id
_entity.type
_entity.pdbx_description
1 polymer ?
#
loop_
_entity_poly.entity_id
_entity_poly.type
_entity_poly.pdbx_seq_one_letter_code
_entity_poly.pdbx_strand_id
1 'polypeptide(L)'
;MSKFMFFDFRCQKCGEKFAGFVKPDIRITPCNCGGEGRRLISSPTIALSGTDPAFTTAYDKWARVQQNKRKIDAKHYANHGEDKAR
;
A
#
# COMPACT_ATOMS: atom_id res chain seq x y z
N MET A 1 -9.11 -20.06 0.03
CA MET A 1 -10.23 -19.25 -0.49
C MET A 1 -9.72 -18.37 -1.62
N SER A 2 -10.42 -18.29 -2.75
CA SER A 2 -10.01 -17.40 -3.86
C SER A 2 -10.36 -15.95 -3.51
N LYS A 3 -9.37 -15.05 -3.44
CA LYS A 3 -9.58 -13.62 -3.21
C LYS A 3 -9.99 -12.96 -4.53
N PHE A 4 -11.15 -12.30 -4.55
CA PHE A 4 -11.58 -11.44 -5.65
C PHE A 4 -11.36 -9.98 -5.27
N MET A 5 -11.05 -9.14 -6.25
CA MET A 5 -10.96 -7.69 -6.08
C MET A 5 -11.32 -6.98 -7.37
N PHE A 6 -11.64 -5.69 -7.25
CA PHE A 6 -11.89 -4.84 -8.40
C PHE A 6 -10.57 -4.42 -9.05
N PHE A 7 -10.54 -4.49 -10.37
CA PHE A 7 -9.51 -3.90 -11.21
C PHE A 7 -10.13 -3.11 -12.34
N ASP A 8 -9.41 -2.09 -12.82
CA ASP A 8 -9.79 -1.37 -14.02
C ASP A 8 -9.27 -2.07 -15.27
N PHE A 9 -10.07 -2.08 -16.33
CA PHE A 9 -9.74 -2.63 -17.64
C PHE A 9 -9.97 -1.57 -18.70
N ARG A 10 -9.21 -1.64 -19.80
CA ARG A 10 -9.42 -0.85 -21.00
C ARG A 10 -9.57 -1.75 -22.21
N CYS A 11 -10.70 -1.64 -22.90
CA CYS A 11 -10.93 -2.35 -24.15
C CYS A 11 -9.94 -1.90 -25.22
N GLN A 12 -9.30 -2.85 -25.90
CA GLN A 12 -8.41 -2.55 -27.03
C GLN A 12 -9.18 -2.21 -28.32
N LYS A 13 -10.47 -2.58 -28.41
CA LYS A 13 -11.32 -2.36 -29.59
C LYS A 13 -12.11 -1.05 -29.53
N CYS A 14 -12.95 -0.86 -28.52
CA CYS A 14 -13.78 0.35 -28.38
C CYS A 14 -13.15 1.44 -27.50
N GLY A 15 -12.07 1.14 -26.78
CA GLY A 15 -11.40 2.09 -25.89
C GLY A 15 -12.07 2.34 -24.54
N GLU A 16 -13.24 1.75 -24.29
CA GLU A 16 -14.00 1.90 -23.04
C GLU A 16 -13.19 1.41 -21.83
N LYS A 17 -13.31 2.17 -20.72
CA LYS A 17 -12.76 1.80 -19.42
C LYS A 17 -13.88 1.29 -18.51
N PHE A 18 -13.64 0.17 -17.85
CA PHE A 18 -14.63 -0.44 -16.97
C PHE A 18 -13.97 -1.20 -15.81
N ALA A 19 -14.71 -1.36 -14.71
CA ALA A 19 -14.26 -2.12 -13.55
C ALA A 19 -14.71 -3.58 -13.63
N GLY A 20 -13.82 -4.52 -13.27
CA GLY A 20 -14.12 -5.94 -13.20
C GLY A 20 -13.78 -6.53 -11.83
N PHE A 21 -14.72 -7.28 -11.24
CA PHE A 21 -14.52 -8.02 -9.99
C PHE A 21 -13.99 -9.43 -10.29
N VAL A 22 -12.66 -9.57 -10.31
CA VAL A 22 -11.99 -10.79 -10.77
C VAL A 22 -10.88 -11.22 -9.83
N LYS A 23 -10.32 -12.41 -10.07
CA LYS A 23 -9.14 -12.87 -9.35
C LYS A 23 -7.88 -12.08 -9.77
N PRO A 24 -6.89 -11.89 -8.89
CA PRO A 24 -5.67 -11.11 -9.18
C PRO A 24 -4.82 -11.57 -10.37
N ASP A 25 -4.95 -12.81 -10.81
CA ASP A 25 -4.28 -13.39 -11.97
C ASP A 25 -4.91 -13.01 -13.32
N ILE A 26 -6.19 -12.58 -13.33
CA ILE A 26 -6.95 -12.33 -14.58
C ILE A 26 -6.58 -10.99 -15.25
N ARG A 27 -5.69 -11.02 -16.24
CA ARG A 27 -5.24 -9.81 -16.95
C ARG A 27 -6.13 -9.39 -18.13
N ILE A 28 -7.01 -10.27 -18.59
CA ILE A 28 -7.88 -10.06 -19.75
C ILE A 28 -9.31 -10.44 -19.38
N THR A 29 -10.28 -9.64 -19.79
CA THR A 29 -11.71 -9.89 -19.57
C THR A 29 -12.51 -9.44 -20.81
N PRO A 30 -13.65 -10.08 -21.14
CA PRO A 30 -14.49 -9.63 -22.24
C PRO A 30 -15.07 -8.24 -21.97
N CYS A 31 -15.22 -7.45 -23.03
CA CYS A 31 -15.89 -6.16 -23.05
C CYS A 31 -17.26 -6.30 -23.74
N ASN A 32 -18.24 -5.47 -23.36
CA ASN A 32 -19.59 -5.49 -23.91
C ASN A 32 -19.65 -5.25 -25.43
N CYS A 33 -18.63 -4.62 -26.03
CA CYS A 33 -18.53 -4.45 -27.49
C CYS A 33 -18.06 -5.72 -28.24
N GLY A 34 -17.90 -6.85 -27.55
CA GLY A 34 -17.35 -8.10 -28.08
C GLY A 34 -15.82 -8.09 -28.28
N GLY A 35 -15.12 -7.07 -27.75
CA GLY A 35 -13.65 -7.01 -27.74
C GLY A 35 -13.07 -7.46 -26.40
N GLU A 36 -11.75 -7.40 -26.29
CA GLU A 36 -11.03 -7.74 -25.06
C GLU A 36 -10.60 -6.49 -24.28
N GLY A 37 -10.91 -6.47 -22.99
CA GLY A 37 -10.38 -5.52 -22.01
C GLY A 37 -9.08 -6.02 -21.42
N ARG A 38 -8.01 -5.21 -21.49
CA ARG A 38 -6.75 -5.47 -20.79
C ARG A 38 -6.72 -4.72 -19.47
N ARG A 39 -6.29 -5.41 -18.40
CA ARG A 39 -6.18 -4.82 -17.07
C ARG A 39 -5.22 -3.64 -17.09
N LEU A 40 -5.65 -2.52 -16.55
CA LEU A 40 -4.81 -1.36 -16.31
C LEU A 40 -3.95 -1.59 -15.06
N ILE A 41 -2.71 -1.10 -15.12
CA ILE A 41 -1.84 -1.07 -13.95
C ILE A 41 -2.38 0.02 -13.03
N SER A 42 -2.89 -0.36 -11.86
CA SER A 42 -3.25 0.58 -10.80
C SER A 42 -2.00 1.32 -10.32
N SER A 43 -2.20 2.51 -9.75
CA SER A 43 -1.10 3.25 -9.11
C SER A 43 -0.33 2.35 -8.14
N PRO A 44 1.00 2.23 -8.27
CA PRO A 44 1.78 1.40 -7.38
C PRO A 44 1.69 1.95 -5.95
N THR A 45 1.74 1.05 -4.96
CA THR A 45 1.97 1.47 -3.58
C THR A 45 3.42 1.93 -3.46
N ILE A 46 3.63 3.22 -3.23
CA ILE A 46 4.96 3.79 -3.00
C ILE A 46 5.20 3.82 -1.49
N ALA A 47 6.16 3.03 -1.02
CA ALA A 47 6.61 3.04 0.37
C ALA A 47 7.96 3.77 0.45
N LEU A 48 7.95 5.00 0.96
CA LEU A 48 9.15 5.80 1.16
C LEU A 48 9.82 5.45 2.49
N SER A 49 11.15 5.51 2.53
CA SER A 49 11.91 5.29 3.75
C SER A 49 11.66 6.43 4.74
N GLY A 50 11.14 6.09 5.92
CA GLY A 50 10.88 7.08 6.97
C GLY A 50 12.13 7.52 7.74
N THR A 51 13.26 6.82 7.62
CA THR A 51 14.50 7.23 8.29
C THR A 51 15.35 8.18 7.45
N ASP A 52 15.02 8.35 6.18
CA ASP A 52 15.74 9.19 5.24
C ASP A 52 15.16 10.62 5.26
N PRO A 53 15.94 11.64 5.67
CA PRO A 53 15.50 13.04 5.70
C PRO A 53 15.11 13.61 4.33
N ALA A 54 15.53 13.00 3.22
CA ALA A 54 15.16 13.42 1.88
C ALA A 54 13.65 13.25 1.60
N PHE A 55 12.97 12.33 2.31
CA PHE A 55 11.54 12.11 2.20
C PHE A 55 10.79 12.78 3.36
N THR A 56 10.69 14.11 3.31
CA THR A 56 10.19 14.98 4.39
C THR A 56 8.93 14.44 5.11
N THR A 57 7.88 14.09 4.36
CA THR A 57 6.61 13.60 4.95
C THR A 57 6.75 12.24 5.64
N ALA A 58 7.58 11.34 5.10
CA ALA A 58 7.85 10.04 5.69
C ALA A 58 8.75 10.17 6.93
N TYR A 59 9.74 11.07 6.85
CA TYR A 59 10.64 11.41 7.94
C TYR A 59 9.91 12.03 9.13
N ASP A 60 9.06 13.03 8.90
CA ASP A 60 8.29 13.67 9.96
C ASP A 60 7.38 12.67 10.70
N LYS A 61 6.75 11.76 9.94
CA LYS A 61 5.95 10.68 10.52
C LYS A 61 6.82 9.77 11.40
N TRP A 62 7.97 9.34 10.91
CA TRP A 62 8.89 8.48 11.67
C TRP A 62 9.42 9.21 12.92
N ALA A 63 9.87 10.45 12.79
CA ALA A 63 10.42 11.25 13.88
C ALA A 63 9.39 11.43 15.00
N ARG A 64 8.13 11.72 14.66
CA ARG A 64 7.02 11.81 15.62
C ARG A 64 6.77 10.48 16.33
N VAL A 65 6.73 9.37 15.60
CA VAL A 65 6.56 8.03 16.18
C VAL A 65 7.71 7.70 17.13
N GLN A 66 8.95 7.99 16.74
CA GLN A 66 10.13 7.76 17.58
C GLN A 66 10.12 8.64 18.83
N GLN A 67 9.77 9.91 18.71
CA GLN A 67 9.67 10.81 19.86
C GLN A 67 8.64 10.28 20.88
N ASN A 68 7.48 9.82 20.40
CA ASN A 68 6.46 9.22 21.27
C ASN A 68 6.94 7.92 21.91
N LYS A 69 7.60 7.05 21.14
CA LYS A 69 8.17 5.81 21.64
C LYS A 69 9.22 6.07 22.73
N ARG A 70 10.15 7.01 22.51
CA ARG A 70 11.16 7.40 23.50
C ARG A 70 10.56 7.89 24.82
N LYS A 71 9.45 8.63 24.77
CA LYS A 71 8.73 9.07 25.99
C LYS A 71 8.14 7.88 26.76
N ILE A 72 7.55 6.93 26.04
CA ILE A 72 6.98 5.70 26.61
C ILE A 72 8.10 4.85 27.22
N ASP A 73 9.16 4.61 26.45
CA ASP A 73 10.33 3.84 26.88
C ASP A 73 10.97 4.47 28.12
N ALA A 74 11.18 5.79 28.15
CA ALA A 74 11.71 6.50 29.31
C ALA A 74 10.84 6.30 30.57
N LYS A 75 9.51 6.31 30.42
CA LYS A 75 8.59 6.01 31.52
C LYS A 75 8.69 4.54 31.96
N HIS A 76 8.80 3.60 31.03
CA HIS A 76 9.00 2.19 31.35
C HIS A 76 10.32 1.95 32.08
N TYR A 77 11.42 2.56 31.63
CA TYR A 77 12.72 2.50 32.30
C TYR A 77 12.65 3.05 33.73
N ALA A 78 11.99 4.19 33.93
CA ALA A 78 11.84 4.80 35.26
C ALA A 78 11.01 3.92 36.22
N ASN A 79 10.01 3.20 35.71
CA ASN A 79 9.12 2.37 36.52
C ASN A 79 9.66 0.96 36.81
N HIS A 80 10.47 0.41 35.91
CA HIS A 80 10.86 -1.01 35.96
C HIS A 80 12.36 -1.25 36.10
N GLY A 81 13.21 -0.22 36.12
CA GLY A 81 14.65 -0.33 36.44
C GLY A 81 15.38 -1.47 35.72
N GLU A 82 15.90 -1.19 34.53
CA GLU A 82 16.78 -2.08 33.73
C GLU A 82 16.45 -3.59 33.75
N ASP A 83 15.31 -4.00 33.22
CA ASP A 83 15.19 -5.35 32.67
C ASP A 83 15.75 -5.39 31.24
N LYS A 84 17.08 -5.38 31.21
CA LYS A 84 18.04 -5.86 30.19
C LYS A 84 17.84 -5.41 28.74
N ALA A 85 18.82 -4.63 28.29
CA ALA A 85 19.29 -4.64 26.91
C ALA A 85 19.51 -6.08 26.42
N ARG A 86 18.69 -6.52 25.45
CA ARG A 86 18.99 -7.65 24.57
C ARG A 86 18.43 -7.39 23.19
#